data_AF-A0A1E7Q9I9-F1
#
_entry.id   AF-A0A1E7Q9I9-F1
#
_cell.length_a   1.000
_cell.length_b   1.000
_cell.length_c   1.000
_cell.angle_alpha   90.00
_cell.angle_beta   90.00
_cell.angle_gamma   90.00
#
_symmetry.space_group_name_H-M   'P 1'
#
loop_
_entity.id
_entity.type
_entity.pdbx_description
1 polymer ?
#
loop_
_entity_poly.entity_id
_entity_poly.type
_entity_poly.pdbx_seq_one_letter_code
_entity_poly.pdbx_strand_id
1 'polypeptide(L)'
;MVPLRLYEVMPYIYFIAGASILQLPIVANSWLGVSLALLLMARGATIWVLRSHNRRSDGVRNKSLGPLPFWLYELLPFVYAVSAVCIFSIADNLYLYPSAAILLSVFLLLYLFRVLYRKHQRPDVKFPRQALR
;
A
#
# COMPACT_ATOMS: atom_id res chain seq x y z
N MET A 1 9.44 -22.24 -6.38
CA MET A 1 8.24 -21.62 -5.77
C MET A 1 8.69 -20.79 -4.58
N VAL A 2 8.44 -19.48 -4.56
CA VAL A 2 8.81 -18.64 -3.40
C VAL A 2 7.93 -19.05 -2.21
N PRO A 3 8.47 -19.25 -1.00
CA PRO A 3 7.66 -19.64 0.14
C PRO A 3 6.64 -18.55 0.45
N LEU A 4 5.41 -18.98 0.79
CA LEU A 4 4.26 -18.09 0.97
C LEU A 4 4.58 -16.91 1.89
N ARG A 5 5.27 -17.17 3.02
CA ARG A 5 5.67 -16.12 3.97
C ARG A 5 6.53 -15.02 3.33
N LEU A 6 7.52 -15.36 2.51
CA LEU A 6 8.35 -14.37 1.82
C LEU A 6 7.52 -13.56 0.82
N TYR A 7 6.60 -14.21 0.12
CA TYR A 7 5.68 -13.54 -0.79
C TYR A 7 4.72 -12.58 -0.06
N GLU A 8 4.29 -12.90 1.15
CA GLU A 8 3.41 -12.03 1.93
C GLU A 8 4.10 -10.77 2.46
N VAL A 9 5.39 -10.89 2.79
CA VAL A 9 6.17 -9.84 3.43
C VAL A 9 6.89 -8.95 2.40
N MET A 10 7.14 -9.45 1.18
CA MET A 10 7.81 -8.73 0.09
C MET A 10 7.38 -7.25 -0.10
N PRO A 11 6.09 -6.92 -0.29
CA PRO A 11 5.70 -5.53 -0.53
C PRO A 11 6.09 -4.58 0.60
N TYR A 12 6.08 -5.07 1.84
CA TYR A 12 6.48 -4.30 3.02
C TYR A 12 7.99 -4.11 3.08
N ILE A 13 8.78 -5.14 2.73
CA ILE A 13 10.25 -5.04 2.71
C ILE A 13 10.69 -3.97 1.72
N TYR A 14 10.20 -4.02 0.48
CA TYR A 14 10.58 -3.03 -0.54
C TYR A 14 10.17 -1.61 -0.14
N PHE A 15 8.95 -1.45 0.40
CA PHE A 15 8.45 -0.14 0.81
C PHE A 15 9.22 0.43 2.00
N ILE A 16 9.42 -0.38 3.05
CA ILE A 16 10.16 0.04 4.25
C ILE A 16 11.62 0.33 3.89
N ALA A 17 12.27 -0.52 3.09
CA ALA A 17 13.65 -0.30 2.65
C ALA A 17 13.80 1.02 1.88
N GLY A 18 12.89 1.32 0.94
CA GLY A 18 12.89 2.60 0.25
C GLY A 18 12.69 3.79 1.20
N ALA A 19 11.76 3.66 2.16
CA ALA A 19 11.50 4.72 3.15
C ALA A 19 12.67 4.97 4.11
N SER A 20 13.38 3.93 4.53
CA SER A 20 14.56 4.08 5.41
C SER A 20 15.78 4.57 4.64
N ILE A 21 15.96 4.17 3.37
CA ILE A 21 17.01 4.72 2.50
C ILE A 21 16.79 6.22 2.28
N LEU A 22 15.54 6.67 2.07
CA LEU A 22 15.23 8.08 1.84
C LEU A 22 15.53 8.98 3.05
N GLN A 23 15.50 8.44 4.27
CA GLN A 23 15.84 9.17 5.50
C GLN A 23 17.34 9.38 5.71
N LEU A 24 18.19 8.72 4.92
CA LEU A 24 19.63 8.94 4.99
C LEU A 24 19.97 10.30 4.37
N PRO A 25 20.63 11.23 5.09
CA PRO A 25 20.94 12.57 4.57
C PRO A 25 21.75 12.57 3.27
N ILE A 26 22.66 11.60 3.13
CA ILE A 26 23.50 11.40 1.95
C ILE A 26 22.63 11.10 0.71
N VAL A 27 21.52 10.39 0.91
CA VAL A 27 20.58 10.00 -0.14
C VAL A 27 19.60 11.14 -0.42
N ALA A 28 19.08 11.79 0.62
CA ALA A 28 18.13 12.90 0.51
C ALA A 28 18.71 14.09 -0.27
N ASN A 29 20.01 14.35 -0.13
CA ASN A 29 20.71 15.42 -0.84
C ASN A 29 21.08 15.08 -2.30
N SER A 30 20.82 13.85 -2.76
CA SER A 30 21.14 13.40 -4.12
C SER A 30 19.88 13.03 -4.89
N TRP A 31 19.63 13.68 -6.03
CA TRP A 31 18.47 13.36 -6.88
C TRP A 31 18.42 11.89 -7.32
N LEU A 32 19.58 11.27 -7.56
CA LEU A 32 19.65 9.84 -7.90
C LEU A 32 19.27 8.96 -6.71
N GLY A 33 19.72 9.32 -5.51
CA GLY A 33 19.38 8.62 -4.27
C GLY A 33 17.88 8.66 -3.98
N VAL A 34 17.28 9.86 -4.08
CA VAL A 34 15.83 10.06 -3.94
C VAL A 34 15.07 9.25 -4.98
N SER A 35 15.50 9.28 -6.25
CA SER A 35 14.86 8.53 -7.34
C SER A 35 14.89 7.03 -7.08
N LEU A 36 16.03 6.49 -6.63
CA LEU A 36 16.17 5.07 -6.30
C LEU A 36 15.25 4.66 -5.14
N ALA A 37 15.19 5.47 -4.09
CA ALA A 37 14.31 5.23 -2.95
C ALA A 37 12.83 5.22 -3.36
N LEU A 38 12.41 6.21 -4.17
CA LEU A 38 11.05 6.28 -4.71
C LEU A 38 10.72 5.09 -5.61
N LEU A 39 11.66 4.65 -6.45
CA LEU A 39 11.47 3.45 -7.28
C LEU A 39 11.29 2.19 -6.43
N LEU A 40 12.05 2.02 -5.34
CA LEU A 40 11.87 0.90 -4.41
C LEU A 40 10.50 0.94 -3.73
N MET A 41 10.07 2.11 -3.25
CA MET A 41 8.74 2.28 -2.66
C MET A 41 7.63 1.99 -3.68
N ALA A 42 7.77 2.49 -4.91
CA ALA A 42 6.83 2.23 -6.00
C ALA A 42 6.75 0.73 -6.35
N ARG A 43 7.90 0.03 -6.37
CA ARG A 43 7.93 -1.43 -6.56
C ARG A 43 7.20 -2.16 -5.43
N GLY A 44 7.44 -1.80 -4.17
CA GLY A 44 6.70 -2.36 -3.03
C GLY A 44 5.18 -2.16 -3.16
N ALA A 45 4.75 -0.96 -3.55
CA ALA A 45 3.34 -0.64 -3.77
C ALA A 45 2.74 -1.44 -4.93
N THR A 46 3.43 -1.57 -6.05
CA THR A 46 2.95 -2.36 -7.21
C THR A 46 2.80 -3.84 -6.89
N ILE A 47 3.77 -4.43 -6.17
CA ILE A 47 3.70 -5.83 -5.70
C ILE A 47 2.50 -6.02 -4.78
N TRP A 48 2.24 -5.04 -3.90
CA TRP A 48 1.08 -5.08 -3.02
C TRP A 48 -0.24 -5.04 -3.78
N VAL A 49 -0.35 -4.19 -4.79
CA VAL A 49 -1.54 -4.08 -5.67
C VAL A 49 -1.73 -5.37 -6.46
N LEU A 50 -0.67 -5.89 -7.07
CA LEU A 50 -0.73 -7.16 -7.80
C LEU A 50 -1.15 -8.32 -6.89
N ARG A 51 -0.64 -8.38 -5.65
CA ARG A 51 -1.06 -9.36 -4.64
C ARG A 51 -2.53 -9.17 -4.24
N SER A 52 -2.98 -7.92 -4.08
CA SER A 52 -4.38 -7.59 -3.79
C SER A 52 -5.29 -8.06 -4.92
N HIS A 53 -4.86 -7.91 -6.18
CA HIS A 53 -5.57 -8.36 -7.36
C HIS A 53 -5.61 -9.88 -7.48
N ASN A 54 -4.47 -10.56 -7.31
CA ASN A 54 -4.37 -12.02 -7.44
C ASN A 54 -5.17 -12.79 -6.37
N ARG A 55 -5.45 -12.16 -5.21
CA ARG A 55 -6.34 -12.72 -4.17
C ARG A 55 -7.84 -12.60 -4.49
N ARG A 56 -8.22 -11.82 -5.51
CA ARG A 56 -9.61 -11.55 -5.89
C ARG A 56 -9.98 -12.30 -7.19
N SER A 57 -9.78 -13.62 -7.20
CA SER A 57 -10.18 -14.51 -8.31
C SER A 57 -11.69 -14.58 -8.52
N ASP A 58 -12.48 -14.18 -7.52
CA ASP A 58 -13.94 -14.24 -7.57
C ASP A 58 -14.49 -13.06 -8.39
N GLY A 59 -14.68 -13.29 -9.69
CA GLY A 59 -15.75 -12.83 -10.62
C GLY A 59 -16.33 -11.40 -10.61
N VAL A 60 -16.21 -10.60 -9.55
CA VAL A 60 -16.75 -9.25 -9.45
C VAL A 60 -15.73 -8.26 -10.03
N ARG A 61 -15.33 -8.52 -11.28
CA ARG A 61 -14.22 -7.87 -11.98
C ARG A 61 -14.49 -6.41 -12.34
N ASN A 62 -15.68 -5.87 -12.09
CA ASN A 62 -16.06 -4.62 -12.73
C ASN A 62 -17.14 -3.79 -12.03
N LYS A 63 -17.19 -3.75 -10.70
CA LYS A 63 -17.95 -2.69 -10.02
C LYS A 63 -17.06 -1.47 -9.87
N SER A 64 -17.11 -0.59 -10.88
CA SER A 64 -16.64 0.79 -10.83
C SER A 64 -17.31 1.50 -9.64
N LEU A 65 -16.66 1.45 -8.47
CA LEU A 65 -17.21 1.94 -7.21
C LEU A 65 -16.90 3.43 -6.93
N GLY A 66 -16.54 4.20 -7.95
CA GLY A 66 -16.31 5.64 -7.80
C GLY A 66 -15.66 6.30 -9.01
N PRO A 67 -15.35 7.60 -8.93
CA PRO A 67 -14.78 8.39 -10.03
C PRO A 67 -13.30 8.10 -10.31
N LEU A 68 -12.62 7.36 -9.45
CA LEU A 68 -11.19 7.08 -9.57
C LEU A 68 -10.95 5.74 -10.28
N PRO A 69 -9.95 5.66 -11.18
CA PRO A 69 -9.56 4.40 -11.78
C PRO A 69 -9.12 3.41 -10.70
N PHE A 70 -9.43 2.13 -10.90
CA PHE A 70 -9.20 1.08 -9.90
C PHE A 70 -7.75 1.06 -9.38
N TRP A 71 -6.75 1.18 -10.27
CA TRP A 71 -5.34 1.21 -9.87
C TRP A 71 -5.04 2.33 -8.86
N LEU A 72 -5.70 3.47 -9.01
CA LEU A 72 -5.35 4.69 -8.27
C LEU A 72 -5.97 4.64 -6.89
N TYR A 73 -7.20 4.12 -6.82
CA TYR A 73 -7.84 3.78 -5.56
C TYR A 73 -7.04 2.73 -4.77
N GLU A 74 -6.46 1.73 -5.44
CA GLU A 74 -5.63 0.71 -4.77
C GLU A 74 -4.29 1.26 -4.29
N LEU A 75 -3.70 2.21 -5.03
CA LEU A 75 -2.42 2.83 -4.72
C LEU A 75 -2.54 3.99 -3.71
N LEU A 76 -3.73 4.55 -3.54
CA LEU A 76 -4.02 5.74 -2.73
C LEU A 76 -3.33 5.76 -1.34
N PRO A 77 -3.40 4.70 -0.50
CA PRO A 77 -2.71 4.72 0.80
C PRO A 77 -1.19 4.88 0.65
N PHE A 78 -0.59 4.27 -0.38
CA PHE A 78 0.86 4.40 -0.63
C PHE A 78 1.24 5.79 -1.10
N VAL A 79 0.37 6.48 -1.83
CA VAL A 79 0.61 7.88 -2.23
C VAL A 79 0.69 8.78 -1.00
N TYR A 80 -0.24 8.64 -0.05
CA TYR A 80 -0.20 9.36 1.21
C TYR A 80 1.06 9.04 2.02
N ALA A 81 1.44 7.76 2.12
CA ALA A 81 2.66 7.35 2.81
C ALA A 81 3.94 7.93 2.18
N VAL A 82 4.08 7.84 0.84
CA VAL A 82 5.23 8.40 0.11
C VAL A 82 5.32 9.91 0.32
N SER A 83 4.19 10.62 0.17
CA SER A 83 4.16 12.07 0.36
C SER A 83 4.59 12.49 1.78
N ALA A 84 4.13 11.77 2.81
CA ALA A 84 4.55 12.03 4.19
C ALA A 84 6.05 11.82 4.38
N VAL A 85 6.60 10.70 3.88
CA VAL A 85 8.04 10.39 3.99
C VAL A 85 8.88 11.41 3.23
N CYS A 86 8.46 11.83 2.03
CA CYS A 86 9.16 12.86 1.26
C CYS A 86 9.20 14.20 2.01
N ILE A 87 8.09 14.62 2.61
CA ILE A 87 8.05 15.87 3.38
C ILE A 87 8.97 15.74 4.61
N PHE A 88 8.94 14.63 5.34
CA PHE A 88 9.83 14.44 6.49
C PHE A 88 11.32 14.38 6.13
N SER A 89 11.66 13.93 4.93
CA SER A 89 13.06 13.67 4.55
C SER A 89 13.69 14.81 3.73
N ILE A 90 12.88 15.59 3.02
CA ILE A 90 13.36 16.61 2.06
C ILE A 90 12.96 18.03 2.49
N ALA A 91 11.89 18.21 3.28
CA ALA A 91 11.43 19.54 3.62
C ALA A 91 12.29 20.19 4.72
N ASP A 92 12.92 21.31 4.38
CA ASP A 92 13.62 22.15 5.36
C ASP A 92 12.69 23.08 6.15
N ASN A 93 11.40 23.13 5.79
CA ASN A 93 10.43 24.05 6.37
C ASN A 93 9.65 23.40 7.52
N LEU A 94 9.82 23.95 8.73
CA LEU A 94 9.15 23.49 9.95
C LEU A 94 7.61 23.44 9.82
N TYR A 95 7.02 24.36 9.07
CA TYR A 95 5.56 24.43 8.88
C TYR A 95 4.99 23.28 8.05
N LEU A 96 5.84 22.53 7.33
CA LEU A 96 5.40 21.38 6.53
C LEU A 96 5.30 20.10 7.35
N TYR A 97 5.99 19.97 8.48
CA TYR A 97 5.90 18.79 9.35
C TYR A 97 4.49 18.44 9.85
N PRO A 98 3.62 19.39 10.29
CA PRO A 98 2.25 19.04 10.66
C PRO A 98 1.46 18.46 9.48
N SER A 99 1.70 18.95 8.24
CA SER A 99 1.06 18.39 7.06
C SER A 99 1.51 16.95 6.78
N ALA A 100 2.80 16.64 6.98
CA ALA A 100 3.34 15.29 6.87
C ALA A 100 2.72 14.34 7.90
N ALA A 101 2.56 14.80 9.14
CA ALA A 101 1.92 14.02 10.20
C ALA A 101 0.44 13.69 9.88
N ILE A 102 -0.29 14.66 9.31
CA ILE A 102 -1.67 14.44 8.85
C ILE A 102 -1.70 13.39 7.72
N LEU A 103 -0.83 13.52 6.72
CA LEU A 103 -0.76 12.57 5.60
C LEU A 103 -0.43 11.14 6.07
N LEU A 104 0.49 11.01 7.04
CA LEU A 104 0.83 9.73 7.65
C LEU A 104 -0.37 9.14 8.42
N SER A 105 -1.11 9.99 9.14
CA SER A 105 -2.31 9.58 9.87
C SER A 105 -3.41 9.09 8.92
N VAL A 106 -3.63 9.79 7.81
CA VAL A 106 -4.57 9.38 6.75
C VAL A 106 -4.16 8.04 6.14
N PHE A 107 -2.87 7.84 5.86
CA PHE A 107 -2.36 6.55 5.41
C PHE A 107 -2.70 5.41 6.39
N LEU A 108 -2.42 5.61 7.69
CA LEU A 108 -2.70 4.61 8.71
C LEU A 108 -4.19 4.28 8.80
N LEU A 109 -5.06 5.29 8.77
CA LEU A 109 -6.53 5.09 8.78
C LEU A 109 -6.99 4.29 7.56
N LEU A 110 -6.58 4.69 6.35
CA LEU A 110 -6.94 3.97 5.12
C LEU A 110 -6.41 2.53 5.12
N TYR A 111 -5.19 2.33 5.62
CA TYR A 111 -4.60 1.00 5.75
C TYR A 111 -5.40 0.13 6.74
N LEU A 112 -5.72 0.66 7.93
CA LEU A 112 -6.50 -0.04 8.95
C LEU A 112 -7.89 -0.41 8.45
N PHE A 113 -8.62 0.55 7.86
CA PHE A 113 -9.92 0.25 7.26
C PHE A 113 -9.81 -0.88 6.26
N ARG A 114 -8.78 -0.88 5.39
CA ARG A 114 -8.62 -1.94 4.39
C ARG A 114 -8.30 -3.31 5.01
N VAL A 115 -7.59 -3.35 6.13
CA VAL A 115 -7.34 -4.60 6.88
C VAL A 115 -8.64 -5.10 7.54
N LEU A 116 -9.42 -4.20 8.15
CA LEU A 116 -10.66 -4.52 8.85
C LEU A 116 -11.78 -4.98 7.89
N TYR A 117 -12.03 -4.23 6.82
CA TYR A 117 -13.08 -4.55 5.83
C TYR A 117 -12.78 -5.83 5.04
N ARG A 118 -11.51 -6.26 4.94
CA ARG A 118 -11.15 -7.56 4.34
C ARG A 118 -11.63 -8.77 5.14
N LYS A 119 -11.91 -8.65 6.44
CA LYS A 119 -12.47 -9.76 7.24
C LYS A 119 -13.95 -10.03 6.93
N HIS A 120 -14.71 -9.01 6.51
CA HIS A 120 -16.15 -9.11 6.28
C HIS A 120 -16.55 -9.71 4.92
N GLN A 121 -15.60 -9.92 4.00
CA GLN A 121 -15.87 -10.47 2.67
C GLN A 121 -15.58 -11.97 2.53
N ARG A 122 -15.38 -12.71 3.63
CA ARG A 122 -15.41 -14.18 3.54
C ARG A 122 -16.86 -14.58 3.28
N PRO A 123 -17.22 -15.15 2.13
CA PRO A 123 -18.56 -15.65 1.94
C PRO A 123 -18.85 -16.66 3.06
N ASP A 124 -19.95 -16.46 3.76
CA ASP A 124 -20.51 -17.48 4.63
C ASP A 124 -20.74 -18.71 3.75
N VAL A 125 -19.94 -19.75 3.96
CA VAL A 125 -20.08 -21.00 3.20
C VAL A 125 -21.40 -21.63 3.64
N LYS A 126 -22.49 -21.23 2.99
CA LYS A 126 -23.77 -21.93 3.09
C LYS A 126 -23.57 -23.27 2.39
N PHE A 127 -23.21 -24.29 3.14
CA PHE A 127 -23.28 -25.67 2.67
C PHE A 127 -24.71 -25.93 2.20
N PRO A 128 -24.93 -26.35 0.93
CA PRO A 128 -26.25 -26.73 0.49
C PRO A 128 -26.68 -27.98 1.27
N ARG A 129 -27.60 -27.82 2.23
CA ARG A 129 -28.32 -28.93 2.89
C ARG A 129 -29.31 -29.56 1.91
N GLN A 130 -28.81 -30.18 0.83
CA GLN A 130 -29.66 -30.83 -0.17
C GLN A 130 -29.20 -32.24 -0.57
N ALA A 131 -28.28 -32.87 0.17
CA ALA A 131 -27.83 -34.24 -0.11
C ALA A 131 -28.20 -35.27 0.98
N LEU A 132 -29.37 -35.11 1.63
CA LEU A 132 -29.91 -36.09 2.59
C LEU A 132 -31.42 -36.27 2.40
N ARG A 133 -31.84 -36.63 1.18
CA ARG A 133 -33.16 -37.23 0.92
C ARG A 133 -33.00 -38.40 -0.02
#